data_AF-C5L6E5-F1
#
_entry.id   AF-C5L6E5-F1
#
_cell.length_a   1.000
_cell.length_b   1.000
_cell.length_c   1.000
_cell.angle_alpha   90.00
_cell.angle_beta   90.00
_cell.angle_gamma   90.00
#
_symmetry.space_group_name_H-M   'P 1'
#
loop_
_entity.id
_entity.type
_entity.pdbx_description
1 polymer ?
#
loop_
_entity_poly.entity_id
_entity_poly.type
_entity_poly.pdbx_seq_one_letter_code
_entity_poly.pdbx_strand_id
1 'polypeptide(L)'
;MSKTRSELYATTMVANPNGCSDFRGVANIVMTAVGVGVLALPNAVAFGGWVAAPLLLLLAWVLTHYQMCLLWKCLFMNPSRKPMESYEEIGRVCFGRVGQVAVALCLYGVGATAVVAVSVIIAGAREAVSSDHVHVLGPQGV
;
A
#
# COMPACT_ATOMS: atom_id res chain seq x y z
N MET A 1 -25.56 -5.55 -33.73
CA MET A 1 -25.00 -6.63 -32.88
C MET A 1 -23.60 -6.24 -32.40
N SER A 2 -23.50 -5.13 -31.66
CA SER A 2 -22.25 -4.44 -31.31
C SER A 2 -22.10 -4.40 -29.79
N LYS A 3 -21.94 -5.57 -29.16
CA LYS A 3 -21.57 -5.62 -27.74
C LYS A 3 -20.21 -4.93 -27.63
N THR A 4 -20.22 -3.70 -27.14
CA THR A 4 -19.09 -2.77 -27.17
C THR A 4 -17.91 -3.44 -26.50
N ARG A 5 -16.74 -3.49 -27.14
CA ARG A 5 -15.56 -4.18 -26.60
C ARG A 5 -15.20 -3.73 -25.17
N SER A 6 -15.61 -2.56 -24.71
CA SER A 6 -15.53 -2.16 -23.30
C SER A 6 -16.20 -3.15 -22.33
N GLU A 7 -17.37 -3.69 -22.68
CA GLU A 7 -18.09 -4.71 -21.91
C GLU A 7 -17.30 -6.01 -21.84
N LEU A 8 -16.61 -6.37 -22.92
CA LEU A 8 -15.82 -7.60 -22.98
C LEU A 8 -14.62 -7.54 -22.03
N TYR A 9 -14.03 -6.35 -21.84
CA TYR A 9 -12.83 -6.14 -21.02
C TYR A 9 -13.21 -5.99 -19.54
N ALA A 10 -14.35 -5.37 -19.25
CA ALA A 10 -14.96 -5.40 -17.92
C ALA A 10 -15.36 -6.82 -17.52
N THR A 11 -15.89 -7.62 -18.46
CA THR A 11 -16.30 -8.99 -18.20
C THR A 11 -15.10 -9.93 -17.97
N THR A 12 -13.97 -9.80 -18.68
CA THR A 12 -12.79 -10.66 -18.41
C THR A 12 -12.05 -10.34 -17.12
N MET A 13 -12.05 -9.08 -16.66
CA MET A 13 -11.43 -8.75 -15.36
C MET A 13 -12.32 -9.17 -14.17
N VAL A 14 -13.63 -9.25 -14.36
CA VAL A 14 -14.60 -9.63 -13.32
C VAL A 14 -14.91 -11.14 -13.32
N ALA A 15 -14.89 -11.80 -14.48
CA ALA A 15 -15.21 -13.22 -14.62
C ALA A 15 -13.96 -14.10 -14.52
N ASN A 16 -13.19 -14.00 -13.44
CA ASN A 16 -12.30 -15.10 -13.06
C ASN A 16 -13.13 -16.11 -12.26
N PRO A 17 -13.35 -17.34 -12.74
CA PRO A 17 -14.07 -18.37 -11.98
C PRO A 17 -13.38 -18.76 -10.66
N ASN A 18 -12.10 -18.40 -10.48
CA ASN A 18 -11.34 -18.53 -9.23
C ASN A 18 -11.11 -17.17 -8.53
N GLY A 19 -11.89 -16.13 -8.87
CA GLY A 19 -11.76 -14.80 -8.31
C GLY A 19 -12.23 -14.69 -6.86
N CYS A 20 -11.54 -13.88 -6.07
CA CYS A 20 -12.00 -13.47 -4.74
C CYS A 20 -13.26 -12.60 -4.88
N SER A 21 -14.24 -12.72 -3.97
CA SER A 21 -15.35 -11.76 -3.91
C SER A 21 -14.84 -10.32 -3.76
N ASP A 22 -15.48 -9.36 -4.43
CA ASP A 22 -15.09 -7.93 -4.43
C ASP A 22 -14.86 -7.38 -3.02
N PHE A 23 -15.75 -7.74 -2.08
CA PHE A 23 -15.64 -7.35 -0.67
C PHE A 23 -14.36 -7.85 -0.01
N ARG A 24 -13.93 -9.08 -0.34
CA ARG A 24 -12.73 -9.71 0.23
C ARG A 24 -11.45 -9.04 -0.29
N GLY A 25 -11.47 -8.61 -1.56
CA GLY A 25 -10.39 -7.81 -2.14
C GLY A 25 -10.25 -6.46 -1.43
N VAL A 26 -11.35 -5.73 -1.29
CA VAL A 26 -11.36 -4.43 -0.60
C VAL A 26 -10.94 -4.58 0.86
N ALA A 27 -11.47 -5.57 1.58
CA ALA A 27 -11.13 -5.82 2.98
C ALA A 27 -9.64 -6.10 3.19
N ASN A 28 -8.99 -6.85 2.30
CA ASN A 28 -7.54 -7.07 2.37
C ASN A 28 -6.74 -5.78 2.18
N ILE A 29 -7.09 -4.97 1.18
CA ILE A 29 -6.42 -3.70 0.93
C ILE A 29 -6.56 -2.76 2.15
N VAL A 30 -7.76 -2.71 2.74
CA VAL A 30 -8.03 -1.92 3.95
C VAL A 30 -7.22 -2.45 5.14
N MET A 31 -7.18 -3.76 5.37
CA MET A 31 -6.39 -4.35 6.46
C MET A 31 -4.90 -4.03 6.33
N THR A 32 -4.34 -4.10 5.12
CA THR A 32 -2.94 -3.71 4.88
C THR A 32 -2.71 -2.23 5.17
N ALA A 33 -3.62 -1.35 4.71
CA ALA A 33 -3.52 0.09 4.97
C ALA A 33 -3.62 0.44 6.46
N VAL A 34 -4.53 -0.22 7.19
CA VAL A 34 -4.69 -0.06 8.65
C VAL A 34 -3.42 -0.52 9.37
N GLY A 35 -2.83 -1.65 8.97
CA GLY A 35 -1.60 -2.15 9.59
C GLY A 35 -0.43 -1.16 9.50
N VAL A 36 -0.21 -0.58 8.32
CA VAL A 36 0.83 0.46 8.13
C VAL A 36 0.48 1.74 8.89
N GLY A 37 -0.80 2.14 8.88
CA GLY A 37 -1.29 3.34 9.55
C GLY A 37 -1.14 3.29 11.07
N VAL A 38 -1.49 2.18 11.71
CA VAL A 38 -1.40 2.04 13.18
C VAL A 38 0.05 2.10 13.67
N LEU A 39 1.03 1.72 12.84
CA LEU A 39 2.45 1.89 13.17
C LEU A 39 2.91 3.35 13.04
N ALA A 40 2.41 4.08 12.04
CA ALA A 40 2.84 5.45 11.76
C ALA A 40 2.11 6.53 12.58
N LEU A 41 0.81 6.35 12.83
CA LEU A 41 -0.07 7.30 13.51
C LEU A 41 0.37 7.70 14.93
N PRO A 42 0.74 6.78 15.85
CA PRO A 42 1.09 7.16 17.22
C PRO A 42 2.32 8.07 17.25
N ASN A 43 3.30 7.79 16.40
CA ASN A 43 4.50 8.62 16.28
C ASN A 43 4.17 9.99 15.67
N ALA A 44 3.32 10.04 14.64
CA ALA A 44 2.90 11.29 14.01
C ALA A 44 2.13 12.21 14.97
N VAL A 45 1.27 11.64 15.84
CA VAL A 45 0.51 12.41 16.84
C VAL A 45 1.41 12.90 17.97
N ALA A 46 2.39 12.10 18.40
CA ALA A 46 3.35 12.48 19.44
C ALA A 46 4.17 13.72 19.06
N PHE A 47 4.55 13.86 17.77
CA PHE A 47 5.28 15.03 17.27
C PHE A 47 4.37 16.18 16.81
N GLY A 48 3.16 15.89 16.32
CA GLY A 48 2.26 16.89 15.73
C GLY A 48 1.35 17.63 16.74
N GLY A 49 1.15 17.09 17.94
CA GLY A 49 0.19 17.66 18.89
C GLY A 49 -1.27 17.51 18.43
N TRP A 50 -2.20 17.88 19.31
CA TRP A 50 -3.62 17.50 19.16
C TRP A 50 -4.33 18.17 17.96
N VAL A 51 -3.91 19.36 17.54
CA VAL A 51 -4.52 20.09 16.41
C VAL A 51 -3.86 19.75 15.07
N ALA A 52 -2.54 19.55 15.04
CA ALA A 52 -1.86 19.30 13.77
C ALA A 52 -2.09 17.87 13.27
N ALA A 53 -2.32 16.90 14.18
CA ALA A 53 -2.66 15.53 13.83
C ALA A 53 -3.91 15.40 12.93
N PRO A 54 -5.10 15.92 13.31
CA PRO A 54 -6.28 15.84 12.44
C PRO A 54 -6.10 16.65 11.15
N LEU A 55 -5.39 17.77 11.18
CA LEU A 55 -5.12 18.57 9.99
C LEU A 55 -4.25 17.81 8.96
N LEU A 56 -3.19 17.15 9.43
CA LEU A 56 -2.34 16.31 8.58
C LEU A 56 -3.08 15.09 8.04
N LEU A 57 -3.97 14.49 8.84
CA LEU A 57 -4.83 13.39 8.40
C LEU A 57 -5.80 13.81 7.29
N LEU A 58 -6.43 14.98 7.41
CA LEU A 58 -7.30 15.53 6.37
C LEU A 58 -6.51 15.81 5.08
N LEU A 59 -5.31 16.38 5.20
CA LEU A 59 -4.44 16.61 4.05
C LEU A 59 -4.04 15.29 3.38
N ALA A 60 -3.64 14.30 4.17
CA ALA A 60 -3.30 12.96 3.67
C ALA A 60 -4.49 12.32 2.95
N TRP A 61 -5.70 12.43 3.50
CA TRP A 61 -6.92 11.92 2.87
C TRP A 61 -7.15 12.54 1.48
N VAL A 62 -7.06 13.86 1.37
CA VAL A 62 -7.24 14.58 0.10
C VAL A 62 -6.17 14.15 -0.92
N LEU A 63 -4.91 14.05 -0.49
CA LEU A 63 -3.81 13.62 -1.35
C LEU A 63 -4.01 12.19 -1.84
N THR A 64 -4.33 11.25 -0.96
CA THR A 64 -4.58 9.85 -1.32
C THR A 64 -5.77 9.71 -2.27
N HIS A 65 -6.86 10.44 -2.02
CA HIS A 65 -8.01 10.48 -2.92
C HIS A 65 -7.61 11.00 -4.31
N TYR A 66 -6.82 12.08 -4.36
CA TYR A 66 -6.33 12.62 -5.63
C TYR A 66 -5.46 11.61 -6.39
N GLN A 67 -4.54 10.92 -5.71
CA GLN A 67 -3.69 9.89 -6.31
C GLN A 67 -4.53 8.73 -6.88
N MET A 68 -5.56 8.27 -6.15
CA MET A 68 -6.47 7.23 -6.65
C MET A 68 -7.24 7.68 -7.89
N CYS A 69 -7.77 8.91 -7.91
CA CYS A 69 -8.44 9.43 -9.10
C CYS A 69 -7.48 9.57 -10.30
N LEU A 70 -6.23 9.97 -10.05
CA LEU A 70 -5.22 10.08 -11.09
C LEU A 70 -4.87 8.70 -11.67
N LEU A 71 -4.64 7.72 -10.81
CA LEU A 71 -4.36 6.34 -11.22
C LEU A 71 -5.49 5.76 -12.06
N TRP A 72 -6.73 5.96 -11.61
CA TRP A 72 -7.92 5.55 -12.35
C TRP A 72 -7.90 6.17 -13.76
N LYS A 73 -7.73 7.49 -13.87
CA LYS A 73 -7.63 8.16 -15.18
C LYS A 73 -6.52 7.58 -16.05
N CYS A 74 -5.32 7.35 -15.51
CA CYS A 74 -4.20 6.74 -16.24
C CYS A 74 -4.55 5.34 -16.76
N LEU A 75 -5.29 4.54 -15.98
CA LEU A 75 -5.70 3.20 -16.38
C LEU A 75 -6.71 3.22 -17.55
N PHE A 76 -7.63 4.17 -17.56
CA PHE A 76 -8.64 4.32 -18.64
C PHE A 76 -8.09 4.99 -19.90
N MET A 77 -7.02 5.78 -19.79
CA MET A 77 -6.38 6.46 -20.92
C MET A 77 -5.56 5.52 -21.82
N ASN A 78 -5.47 4.23 -21.48
CA ASN A 78 -4.63 3.25 -22.16
C ASN A 78 -5.03 3.05 -23.65
N PRO A 79 -4.17 3.46 -24.61
CA PRO A 79 -4.45 3.35 -26.04
C PRO A 79 -4.33 1.90 -26.55
N SER A 80 -3.56 1.04 -25.89
CA SER A 80 -3.33 -0.34 -26.31
C SER A 80 -4.41 -1.32 -25.81
N ARG A 81 -5.26 -0.89 -24.86
CA ARG A 81 -6.31 -1.69 -24.19
C ARG A 81 -5.87 -3.07 -23.65
N LYS A 82 -4.58 -3.39 -23.65
CA LYS A 82 -4.08 -4.63 -23.03
C LYS A 82 -4.20 -4.52 -21.51
N PRO A 83 -4.54 -5.61 -20.81
CA PRO A 83 -4.41 -5.68 -19.36
C PRO A 83 -2.95 -5.39 -19.02
N MET A 84 -2.68 -4.34 -18.26
CA MET A 84 -1.33 -4.04 -17.80
C MET A 84 -1.09 -4.82 -16.51
N GLU A 85 -0.07 -5.66 -16.49
CA GLU A 85 0.22 -6.53 -15.34
C GLU A 85 1.10 -5.83 -14.29
N SER A 86 1.86 -4.80 -14.69
CA SER A 86 2.77 -4.06 -13.82
C SER A 86 2.52 -2.56 -13.84
N TYR A 87 2.69 -1.93 -12.67
CA TYR A 87 2.57 -0.47 -12.51
C TYR A 87 3.60 0.31 -13.34
N GLU A 88 4.76 -0.31 -13.61
CA GLU A 88 5.81 0.26 -14.46
C GLU A 88 5.34 0.44 -15.91
N GLU A 89 4.50 -0.48 -16.40
CA GLU A 89 3.93 -0.41 -17.74
C GLU A 89 2.93 0.74 -17.85
N ILE A 90 2.16 1.01 -16.79
CA ILE A 90 1.29 2.19 -16.70
C ILE A 90 2.13 3.47 -16.84
N GLY A 91 3.26 3.55 -16.11
CA GLY A 91 4.22 4.65 -16.23
C GLY A 91 4.81 4.78 -17.64
N ARG A 92 5.09 3.65 -18.30
CA ARG A 92 5.59 3.60 -19.68
C ARG A 92 4.58 4.17 -20.67
N VAL A 93 3.30 3.82 -20.51
CA VAL A 93 2.24 4.24 -21.44
C VAL A 93 1.91 5.72 -21.28
N CYS A 94 1.95 6.26 -20.06
CA CYS A 94 1.63 7.66 -19.80
C CYS A 94 2.79 8.63 -20.08
N PHE A 95 4.03 8.24 -19.74
CA PHE A 95 5.20 9.14 -19.75
C PHE A 95 6.39 8.60 -20.56
N GLY A 96 6.23 7.47 -21.25
CA GLY A 96 7.29 6.83 -22.01
C GLY A 96 8.34 6.14 -21.13
N ARG A 97 9.52 5.89 -21.72
CA ARG A 97 10.58 5.07 -21.08
C ARG A 97 11.12 5.67 -19.78
N VAL A 98 11.16 6.99 -19.68
CA VAL A 98 11.61 7.71 -18.47
C VAL A 98 10.63 7.49 -17.32
N GLY A 99 9.32 7.59 -17.59
CA GLY A 99 8.28 7.34 -16.59
C GLY A 99 8.30 5.92 -16.05
N GLN A 100 8.56 4.93 -16.91
CA GLN A 100 8.72 3.55 -16.46
C GLN A 100 9.86 3.40 -15.44
N VAL A 101 11.04 3.94 -15.74
CA VAL A 101 12.20 3.84 -14.85
C VAL A 101 11.94 4.59 -13.55
N ALA A 102 11.32 5.76 -13.61
CA ALA A 102 10.95 6.53 -12.42
C ALA A 102 9.96 5.75 -11.53
N VAL A 103 8.93 5.14 -12.11
CA VAL A 103 7.94 4.33 -11.38
C VAL A 103 8.58 3.08 -10.79
N ALA A 104 9.43 2.38 -11.54
CA ALA A 104 10.18 1.22 -11.08
C ALA A 104 11.08 1.55 -9.87
N LEU A 105 11.85 2.63 -9.97
CA LEU A 105 12.72 3.09 -8.89
C LEU A 105 11.94 3.48 -7.64
N CYS A 106 10.81 4.17 -7.81
CA CYS A 106 9.96 4.58 -6.69
C CYS A 106 9.35 3.36 -5.97
N LEU A 107 8.77 2.42 -6.72
CA LEU A 107 8.17 1.21 -6.16
C LEU A 107 9.20 0.31 -5.48
N TYR A 108 10.34 0.08 -6.13
CA TYR A 108 11.42 -0.74 -5.57
C TYR A 108 12.04 -0.07 -4.34
N GLY A 109 12.23 1.25 -4.36
CA GLY A 109 12.77 2.00 -3.23
C GLY A 109 11.83 1.99 -2.00
N VAL A 110 10.54 2.26 -2.21
CA VAL A 110 9.53 2.18 -1.13
C VAL A 110 9.39 0.75 -0.63
N GLY A 111 9.42 -0.24 -1.52
CA GLY A 111 9.40 -1.66 -1.15
C GLY A 111 10.60 -2.06 -0.28
N ALA A 112 11.82 -1.72 -0.70
CA ALA A 112 13.03 -2.04 0.04
C ALA A 112 13.05 -1.39 1.43
N THR A 113 12.66 -0.11 1.53
CA THR A 113 12.58 0.59 2.83
C THR A 113 11.51 0.00 3.74
N ALA A 114 10.36 -0.43 3.19
CA ALA A 114 9.33 -1.11 3.97
C ALA A 114 9.82 -2.45 4.53
N VAL A 115 10.54 -3.26 3.74
CA VAL A 115 11.11 -4.53 4.21
C VAL A 115 12.14 -4.30 5.33
N VAL A 116 13.01 -3.30 5.17
CA VAL A 116 14.00 -2.93 6.20
C VAL A 116 13.32 -2.42 7.47
N ALA A 117 12.27 -1.61 7.35
CA ALA A 117 11.52 -1.12 8.51
C ALA A 117 10.89 -2.28 9.29
N VAL A 118 10.25 -3.22 8.58
CA VAL A 118 9.60 -4.38 9.20
C VAL A 118 10.62 -5.29 9.87
N SER A 119 11.79 -5.54 9.27
CA SER A 119 12.82 -6.37 9.88
C SER A 119 13.40 -5.76 11.16
N VAL A 120 13.59 -4.44 11.20
CA VAL A 120 14.00 -3.72 12.41
C VAL A 120 12.96 -3.83 13.52
N ILE A 121 11.67 -3.65 13.19
CA ILE A 121 10.57 -3.78 14.16
C ILE A 121 10.54 -5.20 14.76
N ILE A 122 10.66 -6.22 13.92
CA ILE A 122 10.67 -7.62 14.38
C ILE A 122 11.90 -7.90 15.24
N ALA A 123 13.09 -7.44 14.85
CA ALA A 123 14.31 -7.62 15.64
C ALA A 123 14.15 -6.99 17.04
N GLY A 124 13.66 -5.74 17.11
CA GLY A 124 13.40 -5.08 18.39
C GLY A 124 12.38 -5.83 19.27
N ALA A 125 11.33 -6.39 18.68
CA ALA A 125 10.36 -7.21 19.41
C ALA A 125 11.00 -8.48 20.01
N ARG A 126 11.97 -9.09 19.32
CA ARG A 126 12.70 -10.28 19.82
C ARG A 126 13.62 -9.94 21.01
N GLU A 127 14.28 -8.79 20.99
CA GLU A 127 15.12 -8.38 22.12
C GLU A 127 14.27 -8.02 23.36
N ALA A 128 13.09 -7.42 23.14
CA ALA A 128 12.14 -7.13 24.22
C ALA A 128 11.62 -8.42 24.89
N VAL A 129 11.26 -9.43 24.10
CA VAL A 129 10.78 -10.72 24.65
C VAL A 129 11.91 -11.47 25.37
N SER A 130 13.13 -11.41 24.83
CA SER A 130 14.31 -12.04 25.46
C SER A 130 14.62 -11.41 26.82
N SER A 131 14.52 -10.08 26.90
CA SER A 131 14.74 -9.34 28.16
C SER A 131 13.71 -9.66 29.23
N ASP A 132 12.43 -9.83 28.84
CA ASP A 132 11.36 -10.16 29.77
C ASP A 132 11.55 -11.58 30.34
N HIS A 133 11.93 -12.56 29.51
CA HIS A 133 12.25 -13.91 29.96
C HIS A 133 13.41 -13.97 30.98
N VAL A 134 14.43 -13.10 30.83
CA VAL A 134 15.53 -13.01 31.78
C VAL A 134 15.07 -12.38 33.11
N HIS A 135 14.14 -11.43 33.07
CA HIS A 135 13.61 -10.77 34.27
C HIS A 135 12.69 -11.69 35.11
N VAL A 136 12.02 -12.69 34.50
CA VAL A 136 11.23 -13.70 35.24
C VAL A 136 12.10 -14.79 35.90
N LEU A 137 13.31 -15.02 35.39
CA LEU A 137 14.26 -16.03 35.90
C LEU A 137 15.34 -15.46 36.84
N GLY A 138 15.31 -14.16 37.12
CA GLY A 138 16.17 -13.55 38.13
C GLY A 138 15.93 -14.20 39.50
N PRO A 139 16.98 -14.52 40.28
CA PRO A 139 16.81 -15.14 41.60
C PRO A 139 15.92 -14.25 42.46
N GLN A 140 14.78 -14.80 42.90
CA GLN A 140 14.00 -14.22 43.99
C GLN A 140 14.89 -14.26 45.22
N GLY A 141 15.52 -13.13 45.53
CA GLY A 141 16.42 -12.98 46.66
C GLY A 141 15.71 -13.36 47.96
N VAL A 142 16.22 -14.42 48.58
CA VAL A 142 16.28 -14.62 50.03
C VAL A 142 17.74 -14.56 50.45
#